data_AF-A0A3N4VDT0-F1
#
_entry.id   AF-A0A3N4VDT0-F1
#
_cell.length_a   1.000
_cell.length_b   1.000
_cell.length_c   1.000
_cell.angle_alpha   90.00
_cell.angle_beta   90.00
_cell.angle_gamma   90.00
#
_symmetry.space_group_name_H-M   'P 1'
#
loop_
_entity.id
_entity.type
_entity.pdbx_description
1 polymer ?
#
loop_
_entity_poly.entity_id
_entity_poly.type
_entity_poly.pdbx_seq_one_letter_code
_entity_poly.pdbx_strand_id
1 'polypeptide(L)'
;MKIDERVPVETTDEGLPLRFTWRRVVYGVVSSPEYWITRQAWWASAKRAPRGAGADLIEMPVWRVDALPLTDGAQRVDGTFDLARDPVSHEWLLLGVFDDEVDQQLFA
;
A
#
# COMPACT_ATOMS: atom_id res chain seq x y z
N MET A 1 -9.63 6.81 0.55
CA MET A 1 -10.48 5.91 1.39
C MET A 1 -9.62 4.81 2.01
N LYS A 2 -9.87 4.37 3.25
CA LYS A 2 -9.16 3.23 3.87
C LYS A 2 -9.74 1.88 3.41
N ILE A 3 -8.91 0.94 2.96
CA ILE A 3 -9.35 -0.31 2.33
C ILE A 3 -8.91 -1.58 3.09
N ASP A 4 -7.64 -1.67 3.49
CA ASP A 4 -7.03 -2.87 4.12
C ASP A 4 -7.19 -4.17 3.25
N GLU A 5 -7.01 -4.06 1.93
CA GLU A 5 -7.17 -5.17 0.97
C GLU A 5 -5.83 -5.82 0.61
N ARG A 6 -5.76 -7.16 0.58
CA ARG A 6 -4.55 -7.89 0.15
C ARG A 6 -4.35 -7.74 -1.36
N VAL A 7 -3.16 -7.31 -1.77
CA VAL A 7 -2.82 -7.11 -3.19
C VAL A 7 -1.48 -7.75 -3.53
N PRO A 8 -1.33 -8.42 -4.69
CA PRO A 8 -0.02 -8.81 -5.19
C PRO A 8 0.78 -7.55 -5.56
N VAL A 9 2.04 -7.48 -5.12
CA VAL A 9 2.99 -6.40 -5.44
C VAL A 9 4.30 -7.02 -5.90
N GLU A 10 4.79 -6.54 -7.04
CA GLU A 10 6.15 -6.78 -7.54
C GLU A 10 7.04 -5.66 -7.03
N THR A 11 8.24 -6.00 -6.55
CA THR A 11 9.21 -5.06 -6.00
C THR A 11 10.50 -5.03 -6.79
N THR A 12 11.27 -3.95 -6.63
CA THR A 12 12.69 -3.94 -6.99
C THR A 12 13.49 -4.92 -6.10
N ASP A 13 14.76 -5.14 -6.43
CA ASP A 13 15.69 -5.92 -5.60
C ASP A 13 15.89 -5.31 -4.20
N GLU A 14 15.65 -4.01 -4.06
CA GLU A 14 15.71 -3.24 -2.80
C GLU A 14 14.39 -3.32 -2.02
N GLY A 15 13.36 -3.99 -2.55
CA GLY A 15 12.07 -4.16 -1.90
C GLY A 15 11.09 -2.99 -2.09
N LEU A 16 11.39 -2.05 -3.00
CA LEU A 16 10.50 -0.92 -3.30
C LEU A 16 9.38 -1.35 -4.27
N PRO A 17 8.13 -0.90 -4.09
CA PRO A 17 7.04 -1.24 -5.01
C PRO A 17 7.32 -0.78 -6.45
N LEU A 18 7.14 -1.69 -7.41
CA LEU A 18 7.27 -1.41 -8.84
C LEU A 18 5.92 -1.52 -9.56
N ARG A 19 5.15 -2.57 -9.26
CA ARG A 19 3.83 -2.82 -9.84
C ARG A 19 2.94 -3.53 -8.84
N PHE A 20 1.63 -3.36 -8.96
CA PHE A 20 0.68 -4.12 -8.15
C PHE A 20 -0.61 -4.41 -8.93
N THR A 21 -1.35 -5.42 -8.49
CA THR A 21 -2.65 -5.76 -9.08
C THR A 21 -3.76 -5.49 -8.08
N TRP A 22 -4.68 -4.61 -8.44
CA TRP A 22 -5.85 -4.30 -7.63
C TRP A 22 -7.11 -4.37 -8.48
N ARG A 23 -8.11 -5.14 -8.03
CA ARG A 23 -9.40 -5.34 -8.74
C ARG A 23 -9.25 -5.66 -10.23
N ARG A 24 -8.30 -6.55 -10.55
CA ARG A 24 -7.96 -7.01 -11.91
C ARG A 24 -7.33 -5.94 -12.81
N VAL A 25 -6.94 -4.80 -12.26
CA VAL A 25 -6.16 -3.77 -12.95
C VAL A 25 -4.72 -3.87 -12.47
N VAL A 26 -3.79 -3.91 -13.42
CA VAL A 26 -2.36 -3.83 -13.11
C VAL A 26 -1.95 -2.37 -13.13
N TYR A 27 -1.39 -1.90 -12.03
CA TYR A 27 -0.87 -0.57 -11.85
C TYR A 27 0.67 -0.59 -11.90
N GLY A 28 1.25 0.37 -12.62
CA GLY A 28 2.68 0.63 -12.61
C GLY A 28 2.99 1.86 -11.78
N VAL A 29 3.94 1.74 -10.86
CA VAL A 29 4.42 2.86 -10.03
C VAL A 29 5.22 3.82 -10.93
N VAL A 30 4.90 5.11 -10.85
CA VAL A 30 5.52 6.15 -11.68
C VAL A 30 6.24 7.24 -10.89
N SER A 31 6.21 7.15 -9.55
CA SER A 31 6.96 8.05 -8.66
C SER A 31 7.92 7.29 -7.75
N SER A 32 8.89 8.01 -7.17
CA SER A 32 9.74 7.48 -6.10
C SER A 32 8.89 7.28 -4.84
N PRO A 33 8.84 6.08 -4.23
CA PRO A 33 7.99 5.83 -3.09
C PRO A 33 8.34 6.70 -1.87
N GLU A 34 7.33 7.31 -1.24
CA GLU A 34 7.47 7.92 0.08
C GLU A 34 7.24 6.85 1.16
N TYR A 35 8.14 6.77 2.14
CA TYR A 35 8.16 5.70 3.14
C TYR A 35 7.90 6.21 4.56
N TRP A 36 7.05 5.50 5.30
CA TRP A 36 6.90 5.66 6.74
C TRP A 36 6.49 4.36 7.43
N ILE A 37 6.51 4.38 8.77
CA ILE A 37 6.03 3.27 9.60
C ILE A 37 4.72 3.69 10.26
N THR A 38 3.67 2.89 10.07
CA THR A 38 2.42 2.99 10.84
C THR A 38 2.33 1.85 11.85
N ARG A 39 1.28 1.87 12.66
CA ARG A 39 1.01 0.82 13.65
C ARG A 39 -0.31 0.13 13.39
N GLN A 40 -0.31 -1.20 13.49
CA GLN A 40 -1.53 -1.98 13.53
C GLN A 40 -1.85 -2.46 14.96
N ALA A 41 -3.14 -2.69 15.19
CA ALA A 41 -3.62 -3.33 16.40
C ALA A 41 -3.24 -4.82 16.36
N TRP A 42 -2.08 -5.18 16.94
CA TRP A 42 -1.57 -6.56 16.89
C TRP A 42 -2.57 -7.61 17.38
N TRP A 43 -3.49 -7.26 18.28
CA TRP A 43 -4.51 -8.19 18.80
C TRP A 43 -5.56 -8.58 17.75
N ALA A 44 -5.66 -7.84 16.64
CA ALA A 44 -6.55 -8.19 15.54
C ALA A 44 -5.94 -9.25 14.59
N SER A 45 -4.61 -9.34 14.53
CA SER A 45 -3.88 -10.08 13.51
C SER A 45 -2.98 -11.19 14.08
N ALA A 46 -2.50 -11.07 15.33
CA ALA A 46 -1.59 -12.04 15.95
C ALA A 46 -2.27 -12.90 17.03
N LYS A 47 -1.96 -14.22 17.03
CA LYS A 47 -2.49 -15.17 18.04
C LYS A 47 -1.89 -15.00 19.44
N ARG A 48 -0.70 -14.41 19.55
CA ARG A 48 0.05 -14.19 20.79
C ARG A 48 1.09 -13.08 20.61
N ALA A 49 1.46 -12.41 21.69
CA ALA A 49 2.56 -11.45 21.73
C ALA A 49 3.67 -11.94 22.67
N PRO A 50 4.72 -12.60 22.16
CA PRO A 50 5.88 -12.96 22.95
C PRO A 50 6.56 -11.72 23.54
N ARG A 51 7.15 -11.85 24.73
CA ARG A 51 7.90 -10.76 25.35
C ARG A 51 9.05 -10.33 24.44
N GLY A 52 9.08 -9.05 24.07
CA GLY A 52 10.09 -8.47 23.19
C GLY A 52 9.71 -8.40 21.70
N ALA A 53 8.62 -9.02 21.26
CA ALA A 53 8.19 -9.03 19.86
C ALA A 53 7.36 -7.80 19.45
N GLY A 54 7.40 -6.71 20.21
CA GLY A 54 6.50 -5.57 20.04
C GLY A 54 6.61 -4.93 18.64
N ALA A 55 7.83 -4.60 18.22
CA ALA A 55 8.09 -3.98 16.93
C ALA A 55 7.61 -4.85 15.77
N ASP A 56 7.97 -6.14 15.79
CA ASP A 56 7.63 -7.13 14.76
C ASP A 56 6.13 -7.47 14.68
N LEU A 57 5.30 -6.96 15.61
CA LEU A 57 3.87 -7.21 15.64
C LEU A 57 3.03 -5.97 15.34
N ILE A 58 3.57 -4.77 15.58
CA ILE A 58 2.82 -3.52 15.43
C ILE A 58 3.33 -2.68 14.28
N GLU A 59 4.64 -2.66 14.03
CA GLU A 59 5.25 -1.76 13.06
C GLU A 59 4.99 -2.29 11.65
N MET A 60 4.27 -1.49 10.87
CA MET A 60 3.90 -1.82 9.52
C MET A 60 4.51 -0.76 8.60
N PRO A 61 5.53 -1.10 7.80
CA PRO A 61 6.06 -0.20 6.80
C PRO A 61 5.00 0.09 5.73
N VAL A 62 4.95 1.34 5.30
CA VAL A 62 4.03 1.85 4.28
C VAL A 62 4.83 2.62 3.23
N TRP A 63 4.43 2.44 1.97
CA TRP A 63 4.93 3.13 0.80
C TRP A 63 3.78 3.83 0.11
N ARG A 64 3.84 5.15 0.00
CA ARG A 64 2.98 5.92 -0.89
C ARG A 64 3.59 5.99 -2.26
N VAL A 65 2.78 5.69 -3.26
CA VAL A 65 3.20 5.70 -4.67
C VAL A 65 2.11 6.32 -5.53
N ASP A 66 2.53 7.04 -6.56
CA ASP A 66 1.65 7.39 -7.66
C ASP A 66 1.74 6.27 -8.69
N ALA A 67 0.58 5.83 -9.18
CA ALA A 67 0.54 4.71 -10.10
C ALA A 67 -0.50 4.89 -11.20
N LEU A 68 -0.13 4.42 -12.39
CA LEU A 68 -0.96 4.46 -13.57
C LEU A 68 -1.41 3.05 -13.97
N PRO A 69 -2.65 2.89 -14.45
CA PRO A 69 -3.11 1.63 -14.99
C PRO A 69 -2.37 1.25 -16.28
N LEU A 70 -1.91 0.01 -16.35
CA LEU A 70 -1.16 -0.53 -17.51
C LEU A 70 -2.03 -1.33 -18.48
N THR A 71 -3.36 -1.27 -18.36
CA THR A 71 -4.28 -1.90 -19.32
C THR A 71 -5.22 -0.83 -19.89
N ASP A 72 -5.53 -0.93 -21.17
CA ASP A 72 -6.37 0.07 -21.83
C ASP A 72 -7.85 -0.10 -21.48
N GLY A 73 -8.59 1.01 -21.49
CA GLY A 73 -10.05 1.02 -21.66
C GLY A 73 -10.93 0.76 -20.44
N ALA A 74 -10.42 0.76 -19.21
CA ALA A 74 -11.31 0.87 -18.03
C ALA A 74 -11.28 2.29 -17.47
N GLN A 75 -12.40 2.75 -16.90
CA GLN A 75 -12.42 3.88 -15.97
C GLN A 75 -11.45 3.56 -14.85
N ARG A 76 -10.27 4.15 -14.89
CA ARG A 76 -9.19 3.81 -13.98
C ARG A 76 -8.73 5.07 -13.35
N VAL A 77 -8.74 5.00 -12.02
CA VAL A 77 -8.23 6.05 -11.16
C VAL A 77 -6.72 6.01 -11.33
N ASP A 78 -6.20 6.98 -12.08
CA ASP A 78 -4.84 7.46 -11.84
C ASP A 78 -4.85 8.09 -10.45
N GLY A 79 -3.81 7.85 -9.67
CA GLY A 79 -3.74 8.46 -8.35
C GLY A 79 -2.69 7.86 -7.46
N THR A 80 -2.86 8.17 -6.18
CA THR A 80 -1.92 7.85 -5.12
C THR A 80 -2.43 6.66 -4.31
N PHE A 81 -1.53 5.73 -4.01
CA PHE A 81 -1.82 4.48 -3.32
C PHE A 81 -0.90 4.31 -2.12
N ASP A 82 -1.46 3.89 -0.98
CA ASP A 82 -0.68 3.52 0.21
C ASP A 82 -0.60 1.99 0.27
N LEU A 83 0.59 1.45 -0.01
CA LEU A 83 0.91 0.03 0.06
C LEU A 83 1.62 -0.27 1.37
N ALA A 84 1.24 -1.33 2.08
CA ALA A 84 1.89 -1.75 3.31
C ALA A 84 2.37 -3.20 3.23
N ARG A 85 3.39 -3.52 4.01
CA ARG A 85 3.81 -4.92 4.22
C ARG A 85 3.38 -5.36 5.60
N ASP A 86 2.46 -6.31 5.67
CA ASP A 86 2.01 -6.84 6.95
C ASP A 86 3.19 -7.53 7.67
N PRO A 87 3.51 -7.15 8.92
CA PRO A 87 4.67 -7.65 9.64
C PRO A 87 4.56 -9.14 10.04
N VAL A 88 3.36 -9.72 10.07
CA VAL A 88 3.15 -11.11 10.53
C VAL A 88 3.09 -12.08 9.35
N SER A 89 2.25 -11.79 8.37
CA SER A 89 2.03 -12.61 7.17
C SER A 89 3.03 -12.32 6.07
N HIS A 90 3.69 -11.15 6.11
CA HIS A 90 4.47 -10.63 5.01
C HIS A 90 3.67 -10.57 3.71
N GLU A 91 2.36 -10.35 3.79
CA GLU A 91 1.55 -10.04 2.61
C GLU A 91 1.53 -8.53 2.39
N TRP A 92 1.32 -8.12 1.13
CA TRP A 92 1.11 -6.72 0.81
C TRP A 92 -0.36 -6.35 0.99
N LEU A 93 -0.60 -5.17 1.55
CA LEU A 93 -1.91 -4.59 1.78
C LEU A 93 -2.01 -3.26 1.05
N LEU A 94 -3.16 -2.99 0.44
CA LEU A 94 -3.56 -1.67 -0.03
C LEU A 94 -4.35 -1.00 1.10
N LEU A 95 -3.74 -0.03 1.76
CA LEU A 95 -4.37 0.71 2.87
C LEU A 95 -5.22 1.86 2.38
N GLY A 96 -4.80 2.53 1.31
CA GLY A 96 -5.41 3.78 0.85
C GLY A 96 -5.35 3.95 -0.66
N VAL A 97 -6.42 4.54 -1.20
CA VAL A 97 -6.48 5.05 -2.58
C VAL A 97 -6.99 6.48 -2.52
N PHE A 98 -6.30 7.35 -3.24
CA PHE A 98 -6.60 8.77 -3.40
C PHE A 98 -6.58 9.06 -4.89
N ASP A 99 -7.64 9.70 -5.39
CA ASP A 99 -7.67 10.18 -6.77
C ASP A 99 -7.02 11.58 -6.83
N ASP A 100 -6.39 11.88 -7.97
CA ASP A 100 -5.80 13.20 -8.21
C ASP A 100 -6.86 14.31 -8.41
N GLU A 101 -8.15 13.97 -8.52
CA GLU A 101 -9.23 14.96 -8.71
C GLU A 101 -9.47 15.80 -7.44
N VAL A 102 -9.31 15.22 -6.25
CA VAL A 102 -9.57 15.92 -4.97
C VAL A 102 -8.45 16.88 -4.59
N ASP A 103 -7.18 16.59 -4.90
CA ASP A 103 -6.06 17.46 -4.54
C ASP A 103 -6.00 18.73 -5.41
N GLN A 104 -6.46 18.69 -6.67
CA GLN A 104 -6.52 19.89 -7.52
C GLN A 104 -7.52 20.96 -7.02
N GLN A 105 -8.55 20.57 -6.27
CA GLN A 105 -9.56 21.49 -5.76
C GLN A 105 -9.17 22.17 -4.43
N LEU A 106 -8.20 21.61 -3.69
CA LEU A 106 -7.77 22.16 -2.40
C LEU A 106 -6.74 23.30 -2.54
N PHE A 107 -6.19 23.49 -3.75
CA PHE A 107 -5.19 24.52 -4.05
C PHE A 107 -5.62 25.49 -5.18
N ALA A 108 -6.91 25.51 -5.54
CA ALA A 108 -7.50 26.43 -6.52
C ALA A 108 -8.21 27.63 -5.85
#